data_AF-A0A3D9DTH0-F1
#
_entry.id   AF-A0A3D9DTH0-F1
#
_cell.length_a   1.000
_cell.length_b   1.000
_cell.length_c   1.000
_cell.angle_alpha   90.00
_cell.angle_beta   90.00
_cell.angle_gamma   90.00
#
_symmetry.space_group_name_H-M   'P 1'
#
loop_
_entity.id
_entity.type
_entity.pdbx_description
1 polymer ?
#
loop_
_entity_poly.entity_id
_entity_poly.type
_entity_poly.pdbx_seq_one_letter_code
_entity_poly.pdbx_strand_id
1 'polypeptide(L)'
;MSAKTIWRCTVISLLLALLTPVLAGFLVYLASPVAIENMAANPGLVVIWALSAVSAFVALEIATLAMHVLTPTLSNVVEVEKDDREIGVVKWFNVNKGYGFITRDGGEDVFVHFRAIRGKGHRTLAEGQRVRYYSIQNERGLQAEDVTVIT
;
A
#
# COMPACT_ATOMS: atom_id res chain seq x y z
N MET A 1 16.75 6.52 -0.02
CA MET A 1 16.51 5.17 -0.61
C MET A 1 17.38 4.15 0.10
N SER A 2 16.82 3.02 0.52
CA SER A 2 17.64 1.97 1.16
C SER A 2 18.46 1.23 0.10
N ALA A 3 19.74 0.95 0.38
CA ALA A 3 20.62 0.23 -0.53
C ALA A 3 20.07 -1.16 -0.93
N LYS A 4 19.31 -1.78 -0.02
CA LYS A 4 18.61 -3.05 -0.27
C LYS A 4 17.53 -2.94 -1.34
N THR A 5 16.89 -1.77 -1.46
CA THR A 5 15.83 -1.52 -2.44
C THR A 5 16.41 -1.33 -3.83
N ILE A 6 17.51 -0.57 -3.94
CA ILE A 6 18.24 -0.36 -5.20
C ILE A 6 18.72 -1.69 -5.76
N TRP A 7 19.34 -2.52 -4.93
CA TRP A 7 19.86 -3.82 -5.34
C TRP A 7 18.76 -4.78 -5.85
N ARG A 8 17.57 -4.75 -5.23
CA ARG A 8 16.43 -5.57 -5.68
C ARG A 8 15.91 -5.12 -7.04
N CYS A 9 15.83 -3.81 -7.29
CA CYS A 9 15.39 -3.28 -8.58
C CYS A 9 16.39 -3.62 -9.69
N THR A 10 17.69 -3.43 -9.45
CA THR A 10 18.72 -3.75 -10.45
C THR A 10 18.74 -5.23 -10.83
N VAL A 11 18.52 -6.13 -9.85
CA VAL A 11 18.48 -7.58 -10.12
C VAL A 11 17.25 -7.97 -10.95
N ILE A 12 16.09 -7.38 -10.67
CA ILE A 12 14.85 -7.67 -11.40
C ILE A 12 14.92 -7.12 -12.84
N SER A 13 15.39 -5.89 -13.01
CA SER A 13 15.60 -5.27 -14.32
C SER A 13 16.62 -6.02 -15.16
N LEU A 14 17.72 -6.48 -14.57
CA LEU A 14 18.74 -7.30 -15.24
C LEU A 14 18.17 -8.64 -15.72
N LEU A 15 17.38 -9.32 -14.87
CA LEU A 15 16.75 -10.61 -15.23
C LEU A 15 15.73 -10.46 -16.36
N LEU A 16 14.90 -9.42 -16.34
CA LEU A 16 13.91 -9.16 -17.38
C LEU A 16 14.54 -8.70 -18.70
N ALA A 17 15.64 -7.94 -18.62
CA ALA A 17 16.35 -7.48 -19.81
C ALA A 17 17.19 -8.58 -20.48
N LEU A 18 17.46 -9.69 -19.82
CA LEU A 18 18.03 -10.87 -20.47
C LEU A 18 17.00 -11.62 -21.33
N LEU A 19 15.71 -11.44 -21.04
CA LEU A 19 14.61 -12.08 -21.76
C LEU A 19 14.41 -11.48 -23.16
N THR A 20 14.64 -10.17 -23.32
CA THR A 20 14.47 -9.45 -24.59
C THR A 20 15.44 -9.88 -25.71
N PRO A 21 16.77 -9.97 -25.51
CA PRO A 21 17.68 -10.42 -26.57
C PRO A 21 17.50 -11.90 -26.90
N VAL A 22 17.15 -12.73 -25.91
CA VAL A 22 16.87 -14.16 -26.11
C VAL A 22 15.60 -14.35 -26.96
N LEU A 23 14.53 -13.63 -26.63
CA LEU A 23 13.27 -13.71 -27.35
C LEU A 23 13.36 -13.12 -28.76
N ALA A 24 14.11 -12.03 -28.92
CA ALA A 24 14.35 -11.42 -30.23
C ALA A 24 15.26 -12.30 -31.12
N GLY A 25 16.29 -12.93 -30.56
CA GLY A 25 17.10 -13.92 -31.27
C GLY A 25 16.29 -15.17 -31.67
N PHE A 26 15.41 -15.65 -30.79
CA PHE A 26 14.50 -16.76 -31.09
C PHE A 26 13.50 -16.43 -32.20
N LEU A 27 12.94 -15.20 -32.22
CA LEU A 27 12.06 -14.75 -33.30
C LEU A 27 12.78 -14.66 -34.65
N VAL A 28 14.02 -14.17 -34.68
CA VAL A 28 14.83 -14.14 -35.91
C VAL A 28 15.15 -15.55 -36.40
N TYR A 29 15.45 -16.48 -35.48
CA TYR A 29 15.65 -17.89 -35.79
C TYR A 29 14.41 -18.53 -36.45
N LEU A 30 13.22 -18.23 -35.92
CA LEU A 30 11.95 -18.68 -36.50
C LEU A 30 11.67 -18.06 -37.88
N ALA A 31 12.07 -16.81 -38.11
CA ALA A 31 11.84 -16.10 -39.37
C ALA A 31 12.77 -16.58 -40.49
N SER A 32 14.06 -16.76 -40.21
CA SER A 32 15.00 -17.36 -41.14
C SER A 32 16.27 -17.83 -40.41
N PRO A 33 16.55 -19.15 -40.35
CA PRO A 33 17.70 -19.67 -39.61
C PRO A 33 19.04 -19.24 -40.20
N VAL A 34 19.10 -19.01 -41.52
CA VAL A 34 20.28 -18.51 -42.26
C VAL A 34 20.63 -17.05 -41.92
N ALA A 35 19.67 -16.26 -41.42
CA ALA A 35 19.96 -14.88 -41.03
C ALA A 35 20.83 -14.79 -39.77
N ILE A 36 20.78 -15.78 -38.86
CA ILE A 36 21.63 -15.77 -37.65
C ILE A 36 23.11 -15.96 -38.01
N GLU A 37 23.41 -16.85 -38.97
CA GLU A 37 24.78 -17.06 -39.45
C GLU A 37 25.34 -15.81 -40.16
N ASN A 38 24.52 -15.17 -41.01
CA ASN A 38 24.90 -13.92 -41.68
C ASN A 38 25.02 -12.74 -40.70
N MET A 39 24.27 -12.72 -39.60
CA MET A 39 24.39 -11.71 -38.54
C MET A 39 25.66 -11.89 -37.72
N ALA A 40 26.03 -13.12 -37.36
CA ALA A 40 27.27 -13.42 -36.64
C ALA A 40 28.53 -13.12 -37.47
N ALA A 41 28.45 -13.26 -38.80
CA ALA A 41 29.53 -12.93 -39.72
C ALA A 41 29.72 -11.42 -39.97
N ASN A 42 28.75 -10.57 -39.58
CA ASN A 42 28.76 -9.13 -39.84
C ASN A 42 28.89 -8.32 -38.54
N PRO A 43 30.07 -7.78 -38.21
CA PRO A 43 30.30 -7.10 -36.94
C PRO A 43 29.41 -5.87 -36.73
N GLY A 44 29.01 -5.18 -37.80
CA GLY A 44 28.11 -4.02 -37.72
C GLY A 44 26.69 -4.36 -37.23
N LEU A 45 26.16 -5.54 -37.60
CA LEU A 45 24.84 -5.98 -37.15
C LEU A 45 24.89 -6.39 -35.67
N VAL A 46 25.96 -7.05 -35.23
CA VAL A 46 26.17 -7.42 -33.83
C VAL A 46 26.12 -6.18 -32.91
N VAL A 47 26.73 -5.07 -33.34
CA VAL A 47 26.73 -3.80 -32.60
C VAL A 47 25.31 -3.22 -32.49
N ILE A 48 24.52 -3.24 -33.56
CA ILE A 48 23.14 -2.73 -33.56
C ILE A 48 22.26 -3.51 -32.57
N TRP A 49 22.43 -4.83 -32.50
CA TRP A 49 21.71 -5.68 -31.56
C TRP A 49 22.15 -5.47 -30.11
N ALA A 50 23.44 -5.27 -29.87
CA ALA A 50 23.94 -4.92 -28.54
C ALA A 50 23.37 -3.57 -28.07
N LEU A 51 23.30 -2.58 -28.98
CA LEU A 51 22.74 -1.26 -28.68
C LEU A 51 21.24 -1.31 -28.41
N SER A 52 20.47 -2.13 -29.13
CA SER A 52 19.04 -2.29 -28.87
C SER A 52 18.78 -2.96 -27.52
N ALA A 53 19.60 -3.94 -27.13
CA ALA A 53 19.53 -4.59 -25.82
C ALA A 53 19.85 -3.60 -24.68
N VAL A 54 20.91 -2.80 -24.84
CA VAL A 54 21.27 -1.75 -23.85
C VAL A 54 20.17 -0.69 -23.75
N SER A 55 19.60 -0.26 -24.88
CA SER A 55 18.49 0.70 -24.89
C SER A 55 17.25 0.16 -24.16
N ALA A 56 16.91 -1.11 -24.36
CA ALA A 56 15.79 -1.75 -23.67
C ALA A 56 16.03 -1.86 -22.17
N PHE A 57 17.26 -2.21 -21.76
CA PHE A 57 17.65 -2.27 -20.35
C PHE A 57 17.53 -0.91 -19.66
N VAL A 58 18.07 0.15 -20.28
CA VAL A 58 18.00 1.52 -19.73
C VAL A 58 16.56 2.00 -19.63
N ALA A 59 15.72 1.75 -20.63
CA ALA A 59 14.30 2.12 -20.58
C ALA A 59 13.55 1.39 -19.45
N LEU A 60 13.84 0.10 -19.24
CA LEU A 60 13.20 -0.70 -18.19
C LEU A 60 13.68 -0.28 -16.79
N GLU A 61 14.97 0.02 -16.62
CA GLU A 61 15.51 0.57 -15.36
C GLU A 61 14.87 1.91 -15.01
N ILE A 62 14.72 2.81 -16.00
CA ILE A 62 14.06 4.11 -15.78
C ILE A 62 12.58 3.90 -15.40
N ALA A 63 11.85 3.03 -16.10
CA ALA A 63 10.44 2.78 -15.83
C ALA A 63 10.21 2.14 -14.44
N THR A 64 11.04 1.17 -14.05
CA THR A 64 10.95 0.52 -12.74
C THR A 64 11.31 1.48 -11.60
N LEU A 65 12.32 2.32 -11.79
CA LEU A 65 12.70 3.34 -10.82
C LEU A 65 11.61 4.43 -10.69
N ALA A 66 11.03 4.87 -11.81
CA ALA A 66 9.93 5.84 -11.83
C ALA A 66 8.70 5.30 -11.10
N MET A 67 8.30 4.04 -11.35
CA MET A 67 7.22 3.37 -10.62
C MET A 67 7.49 3.35 -9.12
N HIS A 68 8.72 3.04 -8.68
CA HIS A 68 9.06 3.01 -7.26
C HIS A 68 9.03 4.40 -6.60
N VAL A 69 9.41 5.46 -7.33
CA VAL A 69 9.33 6.85 -6.86
C VAL A 69 7.88 7.36 -6.82
N LEU A 70 7.00 6.86 -7.68
CA LEU A 70 5.58 7.25 -7.76
C LEU A 70 4.66 6.42 -6.84
N THR A 71 5.05 5.19 -6.48
CA THR A 71 4.29 4.31 -5.58
C THR A 71 4.08 4.85 -4.15
N PRO A 72 5.00 5.59 -3.48
CA PRO A 72 4.75 6.07 -2.11
C PRO A 72 3.65 7.12 -2.03
N THR A 73 3.18 7.67 -3.15
CA THR A 73 2.16 8.71 -3.17
C THR A 73 0.75 8.16 -3.37
N LEU A 74 0.58 7.04 -4.09
CA LEU A 74 -0.74 6.47 -4.33
C LEU A 74 -1.32 5.74 -3.11
N SER A 75 -0.48 5.17 -2.23
CA SER A 75 -0.96 4.59 -0.97
C SER A 75 -1.54 5.64 -0.02
N ASN A 76 -0.95 6.84 0.02
CA ASN A 76 -1.41 7.94 0.87
C ASN A 76 -2.67 8.66 0.32
N VAL A 77 -2.97 8.52 -0.97
CA VAL A 77 -4.14 9.16 -1.61
C VAL A 77 -5.35 8.22 -1.69
N VAL A 78 -5.14 6.90 -1.68
CA VAL A 78 -6.22 5.89 -1.74
C VAL A 78 -6.70 5.44 -0.36
N GLU A 79 -5.99 5.77 0.72
CA GLU A 79 -6.54 5.67 2.08
C GLU A 79 -7.43 6.88 2.41
N VAL A 80 -8.38 7.20 1.52
CA VAL A 80 -9.65 7.74 1.99
C VAL A 80 -10.35 6.55 2.64
N GLU A 81 -9.91 6.22 3.86
CA GLU A 81 -10.66 5.40 4.81
C GLU A 81 -12.07 5.99 4.80
N LYS A 82 -13.02 5.23 4.26
CA LYS A 82 -14.42 5.55 4.43
C LYS A 82 -14.61 5.48 5.95
N ASP A 83 -14.59 6.65 6.59
CA ASP A 83 -14.71 6.78 8.03
C ASP A 83 -16.15 6.40 8.40
N ASP A 84 -16.42 5.10 8.45
CA ASP A 84 -17.70 4.50 8.82
C ASP A 84 -17.91 4.61 10.35
N ARG A 85 -17.15 5.46 11.06
CA ARG A 85 -17.34 5.72 12.48
C ARG A 85 -18.61 6.54 12.69
N GLU A 86 -19.42 6.05 13.60
CA GLU A 86 -20.60 6.71 14.08
C GLU A 86 -20.24 7.83 15.07
N ILE A 87 -21.17 8.76 15.26
CA ILE A 87 -21.07 9.81 16.27
C ILE A 87 -22.08 9.51 17.38
N GLY A 88 -21.68 9.76 18.62
CA GLY A 88 -22.57 9.67 19.76
C GLY A 88 -22.15 10.59 20.88
N VAL A 89 -22.96 10.60 21.94
CA VAL A 89 -22.75 11.42 23.14
C VAL A 89 -22.46 10.49 24.31
N VAL A 90 -21.41 10.80 25.07
CA VAL A 90 -21.06 10.02 26.26
C VAL A 90 -22.14 10.22 27.31
N LYS A 91 -22.85 9.13 27.63
CA LYS A 91 -23.91 9.12 28.63
C LYS A 91 -23.33 9.17 30.04
N TRP A 92 -22.31 8.38 30.30
CA TRP A 92 -21.51 8.41 31.51
C TRP A 92 -20.24 7.57 31.31
N PHE A 93 -19.18 7.90 32.05
CA PHE A 93 -17.94 7.13 32.07
C PHE A 93 -17.36 7.08 33.47
N ASN A 94 -17.08 5.87 33.97
CA ASN A 94 -16.46 5.70 35.28
C ASN A 94 -14.95 5.59 35.11
N VAL A 95 -14.22 6.65 35.45
CA VAL A 95 -12.75 6.72 35.34
C VAL A 95 -12.05 5.66 36.19
N ASN A 96 -12.56 5.37 37.38
CA ASN A 96 -11.96 4.40 38.30
C ASN A 96 -12.10 2.96 37.78
N LYS A 97 -13.25 2.65 37.16
CA LYS A 97 -13.50 1.30 36.61
C LYS A 97 -13.07 1.16 35.16
N GLY A 98 -12.86 2.25 34.43
CA GLY A 98 -12.39 2.27 33.05
C GLY A 98 -13.44 1.87 32.00
N TYR A 99 -14.73 2.07 32.27
CA TYR A 99 -15.80 1.79 31.32
C TYR A 99 -16.97 2.78 31.44
N GLY A 100 -17.78 2.84 30.38
CA GLY A 100 -18.94 3.71 30.30
C GLY A 100 -19.87 3.35 29.16
N PHE A 101 -20.79 4.24 28.85
CA PHE A 101 -21.73 4.11 27.73
C PHE A 101 -21.81 5.39 26.90
N ILE A 102 -22.01 5.20 25.60
CA ILE A 102 -22.22 6.26 24.61
C ILE A 102 -23.61 6.06 24.03
N THR A 103 -24.43 7.10 24.01
CA THR A 103 -25.74 7.09 23.38
C THR A 103 -25.59 7.51 21.91
N ARG A 104 -26.12 6.68 21.01
CA ARG A 104 -26.24 6.98 19.58
C ARG A 104 -27.36 7.97 19.30
N ASP A 105 -27.30 8.63 18.14
CA ASP A 105 -28.41 9.45 17.65
C ASP A 105 -29.72 8.64 17.48
N GLY A 106 -29.63 7.33 17.28
CA GLY A 106 -30.77 6.40 17.24
C GLY A 106 -31.31 5.94 18.61
N GLY A 107 -30.72 6.38 19.72
CA GLY A 107 -31.17 6.08 21.08
C GLY A 107 -30.66 4.79 21.71
N GLU A 108 -29.91 3.97 20.97
CA GLU A 108 -29.25 2.78 21.52
C GLU A 108 -27.97 3.15 22.29
N ASP A 109 -27.74 2.47 23.42
CA ASP A 109 -26.56 2.65 24.25
C ASP A 109 -25.45 1.67 23.83
N VAL A 110 -24.25 2.19 23.65
CA VAL A 110 -23.06 1.47 23.19
C VAL A 110 -22.06 1.42 24.33
N PHE A 111 -21.60 0.21 24.66
CA PHE A 111 -20.60 0.02 25.69
C PHE A 111 -19.21 0.52 25.24
N VAL A 112 -18.51 1.27 26.08
CA VAL A 112 -17.14 1.73 25.81
C VAL A 112 -16.20 1.35 26.95
N HIS A 113 -15.02 0.85 26.59
CA HIS A 113 -13.94 0.51 27.52
C HIS A 113 -12.74 1.44 27.31
N PHE A 114 -11.97 1.74 28.36
CA PHE A 114 -10.84 2.69 28.30
C PHE A 114 -9.80 2.30 27.22
N ARG A 115 -9.66 1.01 26.93
CA ARG A 115 -8.75 0.50 25.89
C ARG A 115 -9.15 0.94 24.48
N ALA A 116 -10.45 1.12 24.23
CA ALA A 116 -10.98 1.54 22.94
C ALA A 116 -10.74 3.03 22.66
N ILE A 117 -10.46 3.84 23.69
CA ILE A 117 -10.25 5.29 23.52
C ILE A 117 -8.85 5.55 22.95
N ARG A 118 -8.76 6.32 21.87
CA ARG A 118 -7.49 6.78 21.31
C ARG A 118 -6.84 7.80 22.24
N GLY A 119 -5.54 7.64 22.49
CA GLY A 119 -4.76 8.58 23.31
C GLY A 119 -3.59 7.91 24.04
N LYS A 120 -2.68 8.75 24.56
CA LYS A 120 -1.56 8.32 25.43
C LYS A 120 -1.88 8.70 26.88
N GLY A 121 -1.56 7.83 27.83
CA GLY A 121 -1.81 8.08 29.26
C GLY A 121 -3.21 7.67 29.73
N HIS A 122 -3.77 8.43 30.68
CA HIS A 122 -5.09 8.16 31.26
C HIS A 122 -6.19 8.51 30.25
N ARG A 123 -6.88 7.47 29.75
CA ARG A 123 -7.92 7.59 28.75
C ARG A 123 -9.29 7.69 29.42
N THR A 124 -9.87 8.89 29.41
CA THR A 124 -11.13 9.20 30.07
C THR A 124 -12.08 9.94 29.12
N LEU A 125 -13.38 9.80 29.36
CA LEU A 125 -14.42 10.55 28.67
C LEU A 125 -15.22 11.36 29.69
N ALA A 126 -15.61 12.58 29.32
CA ALA A 126 -16.51 13.40 30.11
C ALA A 126 -17.97 13.10 29.72
N GLU A 127 -18.89 13.21 30.67
CA GLU A 127 -20.32 13.13 30.40
C GLU A 127 -20.77 14.28 29.47
N GLY A 128 -21.66 13.97 28.52
CA GLY A 128 -22.11 14.92 27.50
C GLY A 128 -21.12 15.17 26.36
N GLN A 129 -19.93 14.56 26.41
CA GLN A 129 -18.91 14.76 25.38
C GLN A 129 -19.29 14.06 24.07
N ARG A 130 -19.10 14.73 22.93
CA ARG A 130 -19.28 14.12 21.61
C ARG A 130 -18.05 13.30 21.23
N VAL A 131 -18.29 12.09 20.75
CA VAL A 131 -17.24 11.16 20.36
C VAL A 131 -17.57 10.50 19.03
N ARG A 132 -16.52 10.15 18.30
CA ARG A 132 -16.56 9.36 17.06
C ARG A 132 -15.98 7.98 17.34
N TYR A 133 -16.64 6.92 16.89
CA TYR A 133 -16.24 5.54 17.20
C TYR A 133 -16.79 4.52 16.20
N TYR A 134 -16.19 3.33 16.13
CA TYR A 134 -16.74 2.21 15.38
C TYR A 134 -17.71 1.39 16.25
N SER A 135 -18.88 1.09 15.70
CA SER A 135 -19.87 0.20 16.32
C SER A 135 -19.57 -1.25 15.96
N ILE A 136 -19.35 -2.10 16.96
CA ILE A 136 -19.18 -3.56 16.76
C ILE A 136 -20.19 -4.32 17.61
N GLN A 137 -20.91 -5.25 17.00
CA GLN A 137 -21.78 -6.18 17.70
C GLN A 137 -20.97 -7.34 18.27
N ASN A 138 -20.93 -7.47 19.59
CA ASN A 138 -20.30 -8.59 20.29
C ASN A 138 -21.36 -9.46 21.01
N GLU A 139 -20.93 -10.59 21.58
CA GLU A 139 -21.79 -11.48 22.39
C GLU A 139 -22.51 -10.77 23.56
N ARG A 140 -21.93 -9.65 24.02
CA ARG A 140 -22.45 -8.84 25.14
C ARG A 140 -23.27 -7.62 24.68
N GLY A 141 -23.49 -7.45 23.39
CA GLY A 141 -24.17 -6.31 22.79
C GLY A 141 -23.23 -5.37 22.02
N LEU A 142 -23.70 -4.16 21.75
CA LEU A 142 -22.98 -3.13 21.01
C LEU A 142 -21.79 -2.58 21.81
N GLN A 143 -20.62 -2.61 21.21
CA GLN A 143 -19.38 -2.10 21.77
C GLN A 143 -18.74 -1.06 20.84
N ALA A 144 -18.21 0.00 21.44
CA ALA A 144 -17.48 1.05 20.75
C ALA A 144 -15.99 0.69 20.67
N GLU A 145 -15.44 0.76 19.47
CA GLU A 145 -14.01 0.67 19.22
C GLU A 145 -13.47 1.99 18.67
N ASP A 146 -12.17 2.19 18.88
CA ASP A 146 -11.42 3.28 18.27
C ASP A 146 -11.98 4.70 18.53
N VAL A 147 -12.38 4.93 19.77
CA VAL A 147 -13.12 6.11 20.21
C VAL A 147 -12.22 7.33 20.23
N THR A 148 -12.65 8.41 19.57
CA THR A 148 -11.96 9.70 19.55
C THR A 148 -12.93 10.82 19.92
N VAL A 149 -12.47 11.76 20.73
CA VAL A 149 -13.24 12.96 21.09
C VAL A 149 -13.35 13.89 19.88
N ILE A 150 -14.57 14.33 19.58
CA ILE A 150 -14.82 15.42 18.63
C ILE A 150 -14.75 16.71 19.46
N THR A 151 -13.63 17.44 19.32
CA THR A 151 -13.45 18.74 19.98
C THR A 151 -14.32 19.80 19.30
#